data_AF-A0A0M6YH45-F1
#
_entry.id   AF-A0A0M6YH45-F1
#
_cell.length_a   1.000
_cell.length_b   1.000
_cell.length_c   1.000
_cell.angle_alpha   90.00
_cell.angle_beta   90.00
_cell.angle_gamma   90.00
#
_symmetry.space_group_name_H-M   'P 1'
#
loop_
_entity.id
_entity.type
_entity.pdbx_description
1 polymer ?
#
loop_
_entity_poly.entity_id
_entity_poly.type
_entity_poly.pdbx_seq_one_letter_code
_entity_poly.pdbx_strand_id
1 'polypeptide(L)'
;MLATWWVWALAALVFGILEVIAPTYILLGFAIGAGVVSAGLLTGLLGGLAASSYGVAWLAVIFAVLSLLAWLGLRAGFGKPSGSVQTFDKDIND
;
A
#
# COMPACT_ATOMS: atom_id res chain seq x y z
N MET A 1 -10.93 7.79 -18.66
CA MET A 1 -10.43 6.41 -18.52
C MET A 1 -9.94 6.10 -17.12
N LEU A 2 -9.09 6.92 -16.48
CA LEU A 2 -8.61 6.64 -15.11
C LEU A 2 -9.70 6.65 -14.02
N ALA A 3 -10.86 7.26 -14.26
CA ALA A 3 -11.99 7.26 -13.32
C ALA A 3 -12.85 5.98 -13.34
N THR A 4 -12.41 4.91 -14.01
CA THR A 4 -13.11 3.61 -13.98
C THR A 4 -12.44 2.65 -13.00
N TRP A 5 -13.24 1.96 -12.19
CA TRP A 5 -12.77 1.06 -11.13
C TRP A 5 -11.81 -0.03 -11.62
N TRP A 6 -12.06 -0.63 -12.79
CA TRP A 6 -11.29 -1.77 -13.29
C TRP A 6 -9.82 -1.43 -13.58
N VAL A 7 -9.52 -0.17 -13.94
CA VAL A 7 -8.13 0.28 -14.16
C VAL A 7 -7.34 0.21 -12.85
N TRP A 8 -7.96 0.64 -11.77
CA TRP A 8 -7.37 0.60 -10.43
C TRP A 8 -7.25 -0.84 -9.91
N ALA A 9 -8.24 -1.69 -10.21
CA ALA A 9 -8.15 -3.12 -9.89
C ALA A 9 -6.97 -3.80 -10.59
N LEU A 10 -6.77 -3.54 -11.88
CA LEU A 10 -5.62 -4.06 -12.63
C LEU A 10 -4.29 -3.51 -12.09
N ALA A 11 -4.23 -2.22 -11.78
CA ALA A 11 -3.03 -1.63 -11.17
C ALA A 11 -2.69 -2.30 -9.83
N ALA A 12 -3.70 -2.52 -8.97
CA ALA A 12 -3.52 -3.23 -7.71
C ALA A 12 -2.95 -4.64 -7.91
N LEU A 13 -3.48 -5.37 -8.89
CA LEU A 13 -3.02 -6.71 -9.23
C LEU A 13 -1.57 -6.71 -9.74
N VAL A 14 -1.22 -5.78 -10.64
CA VAL A 14 0.15 -5.63 -11.15
C VAL A 14 1.12 -5.31 -10.02
N PHE A 15 0.80 -4.36 -9.14
CA PHE A 15 1.65 -4.03 -7.99
C PHE A 15 1.81 -5.23 -7.04
N GLY A 16 0.74 -5.98 -6.79
CA GLY A 16 0.78 -7.19 -5.97
C GLY A 16 1.68 -8.29 -6.57
N ILE A 17 1.64 -8.48 -7.90
CA ILE A 17 2.53 -9.43 -8.58
C ILE A 17 3.99 -8.97 -8.50
N LEU A 18 4.26 -7.68 -8.76
CA LEU A 18 5.62 -7.13 -8.73
C LEU A 18 6.26 -7.22 -7.34
N GLU A 19 5.48 -7.09 -6.27
CA GLU A 19 5.96 -7.27 -4.89
C GLU A 19 6.53 -8.68 -4.65
N VAL A 20 5.96 -9.72 -5.27
CA VAL A 20 6.45 -11.11 -5.13
C VAL A 20 7.88 -11.25 -5.67
N ILE A 21 8.24 -10.46 -6.69
CA ILE A 21 9.57 -10.47 -7.31
C ILE A 21 10.57 -9.68 -6.44
N ALA A 22 10.14 -8.56 -5.86
CA ALA A 22 10.98 -7.67 -5.06
C ALA A 22 10.27 -7.26 -3.75
N PRO A 23 10.38 -8.08 -2.69
CA PRO A 23 9.62 -7.87 -1.46
C PRO A 23 10.21 -6.69 -0.66
N THR A 24 9.59 -5.52 -0.79
CA THR A 24 10.00 -4.26 -0.15
C THR A 24 8.87 -3.61 0.64
N TYR A 25 7.67 -4.19 0.61
CA TYR A 25 6.39 -3.71 1.14
C TYR A 25 5.85 -2.41 0.52
N ILE A 26 6.65 -1.73 -0.32
CA ILE A 26 6.24 -0.48 -0.97
C ILE A 26 5.20 -0.76 -2.06
N LEU A 27 5.43 -1.77 -2.91
CA LEU A 27 4.50 -2.11 -3.97
C LEU A 27 3.23 -2.72 -3.39
N LEU A 28 3.33 -3.45 -2.27
CA LEU A 28 2.16 -3.90 -1.53
C LEU A 28 1.32 -2.72 -1.01
N GLY A 29 1.95 -1.66 -0.49
CA GLY A 29 1.26 -0.43 -0.09
C GLY A 29 0.51 0.21 -1.26
N PHE A 30 1.14 0.26 -2.45
CA PHE A 30 0.50 0.76 -3.68
C PHE A 30 -0.63 -0.16 -4.14
N ALA A 31 -0.48 -1.48 -4.03
CA ALA A 31 -1.54 -2.43 -4.35
C ALA A 31 -2.77 -2.21 -3.48
N ILE A 32 -2.57 -2.01 -2.16
CA ILE A 32 -3.65 -1.72 -1.21
C ILE A 32 -4.31 -0.38 -1.56
N GLY A 33 -3.53 0.68 -1.77
CA GLY A 33 -4.05 2.01 -2.13
C GLY A 33 -4.90 1.97 -3.41
N ALA A 34 -4.42 1.30 -4.45
CA ALA A 34 -5.16 1.13 -5.70
C ALA A 34 -6.41 0.26 -5.52
N GLY A 35 -6.34 -0.79 -4.70
CA GLY A 35 -7.47 -1.65 -4.37
C GLY A 35 -8.60 -0.90 -3.65
N VAL A 36 -8.26 -0.02 -2.70
CA VAL A 36 -9.25 0.81 -1.99
C VAL A 36 -9.88 1.84 -2.93
N VAL A 37 -9.10 2.49 -3.81
CA VAL A 37 -9.66 3.40 -4.82
C VAL A 37 -10.58 2.65 -5.78
N SER A 38 -10.20 1.45 -6.23
CA SER A 38 -11.04 0.58 -7.05
C SER A 38 -12.36 0.25 -6.35
N ALA A 39 -12.31 -0.18 -5.08
CA ALA A 39 -13.50 -0.50 -4.30
C ALA A 39 -14.40 0.72 -4.09
N GLY A 40 -13.82 1.90 -3.81
CA GLY A 40 -14.56 3.15 -3.67
C GLY A 40 -15.25 3.59 -4.96
N LEU A 41 -14.63 3.36 -6.13
CA LEU A 41 -15.25 3.60 -7.42
C LEU A 41 -16.33 2.55 -7.76
N LEU A 42 -16.10 1.28 -7.46
CA LEU A 42 -17.03 0.17 -7.70
C LEU A 42 -18.32 0.32 -6.90
N THR A 43 -18.20 0.70 -5.62
CA THR A 43 -19.34 0.91 -4.71
C THR A 43 -20.04 2.26 -4.92
N GLY A 44 -19.50 3.13 -5.78
CA GLY A 44 -20.02 4.47 -6.02
C GLY A 44 -19.66 5.51 -4.96
N LEU A 45 -19.00 5.13 -3.85
CA LEU A 45 -18.58 6.04 -2.77
C LEU A 45 -17.70 7.19 -3.30
N LEU A 46 -16.83 6.91 -4.26
CA LEU A 46 -15.96 7.90 -4.90
C LEU A 46 -16.52 8.43 -6.22
N GLY A 47 -17.70 7.99 -6.65
CA GLY A 47 -18.28 8.32 -7.96
C GLY A 47 -18.54 9.82 -8.14
N GLY A 48 -19.11 10.47 -7.12
CA GLY A 48 -19.36 11.92 -7.15
C GLY A 48 -18.07 12.75 -7.21
N LEU A 49 -17.05 12.35 -6.46
CA LEU A 49 -15.73 12.99 -6.48
C LEU A 49 -15.04 12.79 -7.84
N ALA A 50 -15.10 11.57 -8.37
CA ALA A 50 -14.51 11.20 -9.67
C ALA A 50 -15.18 11.90 -10.86
N ALA A 51 -16.47 12.25 -10.75
CA ALA A 51 -17.21 12.98 -11.79
C ALA A 51 -16.93 14.49 -11.81
N SER A 52 -16.23 15.04 -10.81
CA SER A 52 -15.84 16.44 -10.78
C SER A 52 -14.81 16.79 -11.86
N SER A 53 -14.67 18.07 -12.20
CA SER A 53 -13.67 18.57 -13.17
C SER A 53 -12.22 18.19 -12.81
N TYR A 54 -11.97 17.88 -11.53
CA TYR A 54 -10.67 17.48 -11.00
C TYR A 54 -10.67 16.04 -10.46
N GLY A 55 -11.63 15.21 -10.85
CA GLY A 55 -11.83 13.89 -10.26
C GLY A 55 -10.59 13.00 -10.30
N VAL A 56 -9.86 12.98 -11.41
CA VAL A 56 -8.61 12.21 -11.54
C VAL A 56 -7.53 12.70 -10.57
N ALA A 57 -7.41 14.02 -10.37
CA ALA A 57 -6.45 14.58 -9.42
C ALA A 57 -6.79 14.17 -7.98
N TRP A 58 -8.08 14.22 -7.62
CA TRP A 58 -8.53 13.75 -6.31
C TRP A 58 -8.30 12.26 -6.08
N LEU A 59 -8.57 11.42 -7.09
CA LEU A 59 -8.29 9.98 -7.00
C LEU A 59 -6.79 9.71 -6.82
N ALA A 60 -5.91 10.47 -7.49
CA ALA A 60 -4.46 10.34 -7.32
C ALA A 60 -4.00 10.76 -5.92
N VAL A 61 -4.56 11.82 -5.34
CA VAL A 61 -4.27 12.24 -3.95
C VAL A 61 -4.71 11.16 -2.96
N ILE A 62 -5.93 10.65 -3.11
CA ILE A 62 -6.45 9.57 -2.25
C ILE A 62 -5.56 8.34 -2.36
N PHE A 63 -5.23 7.93 -3.58
CA PHE A 63 -4.31 6.83 -3.84
C PHE A 63 -2.96 7.02 -3.14
N ALA A 64 -2.34 8.19 -3.28
CA ALA A 64 -1.04 8.48 -2.70
C ALA A 64 -1.06 8.44 -1.17
N VAL A 65 -2.09 9.03 -0.55
CA VAL A 65 -2.26 9.05 0.91
C VAL A 65 -2.50 7.64 1.44
N LEU A 66 -3.44 6.89 0.85
CA LEU A 66 -3.74 5.52 1.27
C LEU A 66 -2.54 4.60 1.10
N SER A 67 -1.81 4.75 -0.01
CA SER A 67 -0.58 4.02 -0.28
C SER A 67 0.50 4.28 0.78
N LEU A 68 0.71 5.54 1.14
CA LEU A 68 1.68 5.93 2.17
C LEU A 68 1.28 5.36 3.53
N LEU A 69 0.01 5.47 3.90
CA LEU A 69 -0.50 4.93 5.17
C LEU A 69 -0.38 3.40 5.23
N ALA A 70 -0.74 2.71 4.14
CA ALA A 70 -0.61 1.27 4.04
C ALA A 70 0.86 0.83 4.16
N TRP A 71 1.77 1.48 3.45
CA TRP A 71 3.19 1.20 3.56
C TRP A 71 3.74 1.45 4.96
N LEU A 72 3.39 2.56 5.60
CA LEU A 72 3.81 2.85 6.98
C LEU A 72 3.27 1.81 7.96
N GLY A 73 2.01 1.39 7.81
CA GLY A 73 1.40 0.33 8.62
C GLY A 73 2.10 -1.01 8.45
N LEU A 74 2.38 -1.41 7.21
CA LEU A 74 3.16 -2.62 6.91
C LEU A 74 4.57 -2.55 7.49
N ARG A 75 5.24 -1.41 7.32
CA ARG A 75 6.59 -1.19 7.84
C ARG A 75 6.63 -1.19 9.37
N ALA A 76 5.60 -0.70 10.03
CA ALA A 76 5.51 -0.70 11.49
C ALA A 76 5.18 -2.11 12.04
N GLY A 77 4.27 -2.85 11.39
CA GLY A 77 3.86 -4.19 11.85
C GLY A 77 4.84 -5.31 11.51
N PHE A 78 5.53 -5.21 10.37
CA PHE A 78 6.45 -6.24 9.87
C PHE A 78 7.92 -5.78 9.82
N GLY A 79 8.22 -4.54 10.22
CA GLY A 79 9.58 -4.07 10.39
C GLY A 79 10.30 -4.86 11.46
N LYS A 80 11.52 -5.33 11.16
CA LYS A 80 12.36 -6.13 12.08
C LYS A 80 12.33 -5.55 13.50
N PRO A 81 12.09 -6.37 14.54
CA PRO A 81 12.39 -5.97 15.91
C PRO A 81 13.84 -5.48 15.93
N SER A 82 14.07 -4.30 16.52
CA SER A 82 15.42 -3.78 16.75
C SER A 82 16.28 -4.93 17.25
N GLY A 83 17.39 -5.20 16.57
CA GLY A 83 18.28 -6.30 16.88
C GLY A 83 18.50 -6.36 18.38
N SER A 84 17.85 -7.33 19.03
CA SER A 84 18.27 -7.78 20.35
C SER A 84 19.67 -8.29 20.11
N VAL A 85 20.66 -7.42 20.36
CA VAL A 85 22.02 -7.84 20.60
C VAL A 85 21.87 -8.79 21.77
N GLN A 86 21.89 -10.08 21.48
CA GLN A 86 21.94 -11.12 22.47
C GLN A 86 23.29 -10.92 23.17
N THR A 87 23.30 -10.14 24.25
CA THR A 87 24.48 -9.99 25.11
C THR A 87 24.62 -11.32 25.83
N PHE A 88 25.43 -12.21 25.25
CA PHE A 88 25.86 -13.44 25.90
C PHE A 88 26.76 -13.06 27.06
N ASP A 89 26.21 -13.01 28.26
CA ASP A 89 26.94 -12.84 29.53
C ASP A 89 27.16 -14.22 30.17
N LYS A 90 27.71 -15.15 29.39
CA LYS A 90 28.11 -16.46 29.89
C LYS A 90 29.56 -16.69 29.52
N ASP A 91 30.42 -16.40 30.48
CA ASP A 91 31.82 -16.80 30.40
C ASP A 91 31.86 -18.33 30.28
N ILE A 92 32.52 -18.81 29.24
CA ILE A 92 32.70 -20.24 28.95
C ILE A 92 33.82 -20.82 29.83
N ASN A 93 34.54 -19.99 30.58
CA ASN A 93 35.76 -20.37 31.30
C ASN A 93 35.69 -20.27 32.83
N ASP A 94 34.53 -20.02 33.45
CA ASP A 94 34.33 -20.07 34.91
C ASP A 94 33.19 -21.02 35.32
#